data_AF-A0AAU0U256-F1
#
_entry.id   AF-A0AAU0U256-F1
#
_cell.length_a   1.000
_cell.length_b   1.000
_cell.length_c   1.000
_cell.angle_alpha   90.00
_cell.angle_beta   90.00
_cell.angle_gamma   90.00
#
_symmetry.space_group_name_H-M   'P 1'
#
loop_
_entity.id
_entity.type
_entity.pdbx_description
1 polymer ?
#
loop_
_entity_poly.entity_id
_entity_poly.type
_entity_poly.pdbx_seq_one_letter_code
_entity_poly.pdbx_strand_id
1 'polypeptide(L)' 'MTPNAELYNPSTDYADKLVTRIGQTPGWIAKRIGVTDRRIRYILDGSRTVKGVTTAIEMTYPEQFALECLAAEAAARKKQ' A
#
# COMPACT_ATOMS: atom_id res chain seq x y z
N MET A 1 2.96 -10.40 12.63
CA MET A 1 1.61 -10.50 12.02
C MET A 1 1.55 -11.78 11.22
N THR A 2 0.42 -12.49 11.22
CA THR A 2 0.26 -13.73 10.43
C THR A 2 -0.52 -13.41 9.15
N PRO A 3 -0.07 -13.85 7.97
CA PRO A 3 -0.83 -13.66 6.73
C PRO A 3 -2.20 -14.38 6.80
N ASN A 4 -3.30 -13.68 6.52
CA ASN A 4 -4.61 -14.25 6.23
C ASN A 4 -5.25 -13.59 5.00
N ALA A 5 -5.41 -14.35 3.91
CA ALA A 5 -5.98 -13.86 2.65
C ALA A 5 -7.49 -13.54 2.73
N GLU A 6 -8.21 -14.07 3.72
CA GLU A 6 -9.62 -13.74 3.95
C GLU A 6 -9.82 -12.27 4.36
N LEU A 7 -8.75 -11.60 4.82
CA LEU A 7 -8.75 -10.19 5.19
C LEU A 7 -8.37 -9.26 4.02
N TYR A 8 -8.29 -9.80 2.80
CA TYR A 8 -7.95 -9.02 1.62
C TYR A 8 -8.96 -7.90 1.37
N ASN A 9 -8.46 -6.67 1.31
CA ASN A 9 -9.20 -5.45 1.04
C ASN A 9 -8.42 -4.62 0.01
N PRO A 10 -8.77 -4.70 -1.29
CA PRO A 10 -8.08 -4.00 -2.36
C PRO A 10 -8.40 -2.51 -2.46
N SER A 11 -9.29 -1.98 -1.60
CA SER A 11 -9.76 -0.60 -1.74
C SER A 11 -8.62 0.41 -1.60
N THR A 12 -8.71 1.45 -2.44
CA THR A 12 -7.81 2.62 -2.40
C THR A 12 -7.84 3.29 -1.04
N ASP A 13 -9.02 3.41 -0.44
CA ASP A 13 -9.22 4.01 0.89
C ASP A 13 -8.49 3.23 1.99
N TYR A 14 -8.41 1.91 1.86
CA TYR A 14 -7.66 1.10 2.81
C TYR A 14 -6.16 1.27 2.62
N ALA A 15 -5.67 1.28 1.37
CA ALA A 15 -4.28 1.56 1.07
C ALA A 15 -3.86 2.96 1.56
N ASP A 16 -4.70 3.99 1.37
CA ASP A 16 -4.45 5.35 1.86
C ASP A 16 -4.34 5.42 3.38
N LYS A 17 -5.25 4.73 4.11
CA LYS A 17 -5.17 4.60 5.57
C LYS A 17 -3.86 3.95 6.02
N LEU A 18 -3.38 2.92 5.31
CA LEU A 18 -2.11 2.26 5.64
C LEU A 18 -0.92 3.20 5.40
N VAL A 19 -0.86 3.86 4.24
CA VAL A 19 0.21 4.83 3.91
C VAL A 19 0.24 5.98 4.91
N THR A 20 -0.93 6.52 5.27
CA THR A 20 -1.07 7.58 6.29
C THR A 20 -0.59 7.11 7.66
N ARG A 21 -0.91 5.88 8.08
CA ARG A 21 -0.44 5.32 9.37
C ARG A 21 1.07 5.13 9.41
N ILE A 22 1.67 4.70 8.30
CA ILE A 22 3.12 4.55 8.16
C ILE A 22 3.80 5.93 8.30
N GLY A 23 3.22 6.98 7.72
CA GLY A 23 3.72 8.35 7.85
C GLY A 23 5.05 8.59 7.14
N GLN A 24 5.29 7.89 6.03
CA GLN A 24 6.49 8.01 5.21
C GLN A 24 6.11 8.27 3.76
N THR A 25 7.07 8.74 2.95
CA THR A 25 6.81 9.05 1.53
C THR A 25 6.55 7.77 0.72
N PRO A 26 5.76 7.84 -0.38
CA PRO A 26 5.53 6.68 -1.26
C PRO A 26 6.82 5.99 -1.72
N GLY A 27 7.87 6.76 -2.03
CA GLY A 27 9.16 6.20 -2.46
C GLY A 27 9.89 5.44 -1.35
N TRP A 28 9.78 5.92 -0.10
CA TRP A 28 10.34 5.22 1.05
C TRP A 28 9.63 3.90 1.32
N ILE A 29 8.30 3.88 1.16
CA ILE A 29 7.45 2.69 1.33
C ILE A 29 7.75 1.68 0.21
N ALA A 30 7.74 2.14 -1.05
CA ALA A 30 8.00 1.31 -2.22
C ALA A 30 9.33 0.56 -2.12
N LYS A 31 10.40 1.27 -1.72
CA LYS A 31 11.73 0.67 -1.51
C LYS A 31 11.72 -0.48 -0.49
N ARG A 32 10.89 -0.39 0.55
CA ARG A 32 10.83 -1.38 1.64
C ARG A 32 10.01 -2.61 1.30
N ILE A 33 8.94 -2.45 0.54
CA ILE A 33 8.09 -3.58 0.13
C ILE A 33 8.52 -4.17 -1.22
N GLY A 34 9.58 -3.65 -1.84
CA GLY A 34 10.15 -4.20 -3.07
C GLY A 34 9.38 -3.88 -4.34
N VAL A 35 8.66 -2.75 -4.38
CA VAL A 35 7.91 -2.29 -5.57
C VAL A 35 8.43 -0.95 -6.08
N THR A 36 7.95 -0.53 -7.24
CA THR A 36 8.26 0.82 -7.75
C THR A 36 7.45 1.89 -7.02
N ASP A 37 8.01 3.08 -6.85
CA ASP A 37 7.29 4.23 -6.31
C ASP A 37 6.00 4.53 -7.09
N ARG A 38 6.04 4.33 -8.41
CA ARG A 38 4.87 4.46 -9.30
C ARG A 38 3.77 3.46 -8.97
N ARG A 39 4.11 2.24 -8.53
CA ARG A 39 3.12 1.23 -8.13
C ARG A 39 2.32 1.69 -6.92
N ILE A 40 2.97 2.28 -5.91
CA ILE A 40 2.28 2.86 -4.74
C ILE A 40 1.33 3.96 -5.17
N ARG A 41 1.78 4.90 -6.03
CA ARG A 41 0.92 5.97 -6.52
C ARG A 41 -0.30 5.45 -7.26
N TYR A 42 -0.12 4.48 -8.17
CA TYR A 42 -1.25 3.88 -8.88
C TYR A 42 -2.23 3.13 -7.98
N ILE A 43 -1.74 2.51 -6.90
CA ILE A 43 -2.62 1.90 -5.88
C ILE A 43 -3.43 2.99 -5.16
N LEU A 44 -2.83 4.13 -4.85
CA LEU A 44 -3.52 5.24 -4.19
C LEU A 44 -4.51 5.95 -5.14
N ASP A 45 -4.15 6.09 -6.43
CA ASP A 45 -5.00 6.68 -7.46
C ASP A 45 -6.15 5.74 -7.89
N GLY A 46 -6.05 4.43 -7.59
CA GLY A 46 -7.04 3.40 -7.94
C GLY A 46 -7.16 3.07 -9.43
N SER A 47 -6.46 3.81 -10.28
CA SER A 47 -6.48 3.61 -11.71
C SER A 47 -5.22 4.17 -12.37
N ARG A 48 -4.96 3.76 -13.61
CA ARG A 48 -3.94 4.38 -14.46
C ARG A 48 -4.50 4.58 -15.86
N THR A 49 -4.15 5.70 -16.48
CA THR A 49 -4.48 5.97 -17.90
C THR A 49 -3.21 5.94 -18.74
N VAL A 50 -3.18 5.09 -19.77
CA VAL A 50 -2.05 4.97 -20.69
C VAL A 50 -2.59 5.00 -22.12
N LYS A 51 -2.13 5.97 -22.93
CA LYS A 51 -2.57 6.15 -24.33
C LYS A 51 -4.10 6.17 -24.48
N GLY A 52 -4.79 6.85 -23.56
CA GLY A 52 -6.26 6.97 -23.56
C GLY A 52 -7.01 5.77 -22.97
N VAL A 53 -6.31 4.69 -22.59
CA VAL A 53 -6.94 3.52 -21.94
C VAL A 53 -6.77 3.62 -20.43
N THR A 54 -7.89 3.68 -19.72
CA THR A 54 -7.92 3.64 -18.25
C THR A 54 -8.08 2.20 -17.76
N THR A 55 -7.22 1.79 -16.83
CA THR A 55 -7.27 0.47 -16.18
C THR A 55 -7.39 0.67 -14.68
N ALA A 56 -8.34 -0.02 -14.05
CA ALA A 56 -8.43 -0.09 -12.60
C ALA A 56 -7.16 -0.72 -12.02
N ILE A 57 -6.66 -0.15 -10.93
CA ILE A 57 -5.48 -0.64 -10.22
C ILE A 57 -5.90 -1.00 -8.82
N GLU A 58 -5.78 -2.28 -8.51
CA GLU A 58 -5.97 -2.80 -7.17
C GLU A 58 -4.62 -3.17 -6.55
N MET A 59 -4.52 -2.94 -5.25
CA MET A 59 -3.47 -3.51 -4.40
C MET A 59 -3.65 -5.02 -4.34
N THR A 60 -2.59 -5.78 -4.57
CA THR A 60 -2.62 -7.24 -4.37
C THR A 60 -2.52 -7.59 -2.88
N TYR A 61 -2.97 -8.79 -2.51
CA TYR A 61 -2.87 -9.24 -1.12
C TYR A 61 -1.44 -9.18 -0.53
N PRO A 62 -0.37 -9.58 -1.25
CA PRO A 62 1.00 -9.41 -0.74
C PRO A 62 1.38 -7.96 -0.48
N GLU A 63 0.95 -7.03 -1.35
CA GLU A 63 1.19 -5.60 -1.16
C GLU A 63 0.43 -5.08 0.06
N GLN A 64 -0.82 -5.51 0.27
CA GLN A 64 -1.59 -5.20 1.46
C GLN A 64 -0.86 -5.69 2.72
N PHE A 65 -0.50 -6.97 2.76
CA PHE A 65 0.12 -7.55 3.93
C PHE A 65 1.46 -6.86 4.28
N ALA A 66 2.25 -6.49 3.27
CA ALA A 66 3.48 -5.74 3.46
C ALA A 66 3.23 -4.34 4.03
N LEU A 67 2.21 -3.63 3.53
CA LEU A 67 1.81 -2.32 4.05
C LEU A 67 1.26 -2.41 5.48
N GLU A 68 0.49 -3.44 5.81
CA GLU A 68 0.00 -3.70 7.17
C GLU A 68 1.15 -3.97 8.14
N CYS A 69 2.14 -4.76 7.74
CA CYS A 69 3.35 -5.00 8.53
C CYS A 69 4.11 -3.69 8.80
N LEU A 70 4.32 -2.85 7.78
CA LEU A 70 4.99 -1.55 7.93
C LEU A 70 4.18 -0.60 8.81
N ALA A 71 2.85 -0.58 8.68
CA ALA A 71 1.98 0.24 9.51
C ALA A 71 2.03 -0.20 10.98
N ALA A 72 2.05 -1.50 11.25
CA ALA A 72 2.21 -2.05 12.60
C ALA A 72 3.57 -1.71 13.20
N GLU A 73 4.65 -1.79 12.40
CA GLU A 73 5.99 -1.38 12.82
C GLU A 73 6.05 0.12 13.17
N ALA A 74 5.50 0.98 12.31
CA ALA A 74 5.44 2.43 12.56
C ALA A 74 4.64 2.76 13.82
N ALA A 75 3.54 2.04 14.07
CA ALA A 75 2.75 2.19 15.30
C ALA A 75 3.52 1.74 16.55
N ALA A 76 4.31 0.66 16.46
CA ALA A 76 5.13 0.18 17.56
C ALA A 76 6.26 1.18 17.91
N ARG A 77 6.89 1.78 16.91
CA ARG A 77 7.94 2.80 17.11
C ARG A 77 7.43 4.07 17.79
N LYS A 78 6.17 4.46 17.56
CA LYS A 78 5.55 5.64 18.21
C LYS A 78 5.25 5.44 19.70
N LYS A 79 5.26 4.19 20.19
CA LYS A 79 4.96 3.85 21.59
C LYS A 79 6.22 3.73 22.46
N GLN A 80 7.41 3.79 21.85
CA GLN A 80 8.70 3.82 22.53
C GLN A 80 9.10 5.27 22.77
#